data_AF-A0A7W6X308-F1
#
_entry.id   AF-A0A7W6X308-F1
#
_cell.length_a   1.000
_cell.length_b   1.000
_cell.length_c   1.000
_cell.angle_alpha   90.00
_cell.angle_beta   90.00
_cell.angle_gamma   90.00
#
_symmetry.space_group_name_H-M   'P 1'
#
loop_
_entity.id
_entity.type
_entity.pdbx_description
1 polymer ?
#
loop_
_entity_poly.entity_id
_entity_poly.type
_entity_poly.pdbx_seq_one_letter_code
_entity_poly.pdbx_strand_id
1 'polypeptide(L)' 'MKPKFFSQSGEPMTPDQRREWGRKRVDEARAEGATFHRLSVHPDLPDLVLHEGWIAKPEDQGERDFHLVLADPVT' A
#
# COMPACT_ATOMS: atom_id res chain seq x y z
N MET A 1 -7.94 -11.72 -8.93
CA MET A 1 -7.10 -10.93 -9.87
C MET A 1 -5.99 -10.28 -9.07
N LYS A 2 -4.73 -10.33 -9.50
CA LYS A 2 -3.63 -9.68 -8.76
C LYS A 2 -3.64 -8.16 -8.97
N PRO A 3 -3.21 -7.37 -7.96
CA PRO A 3 -3.02 -5.93 -8.13
C PRO A 3 -1.97 -5.66 -9.21
N LYS A 4 -2.14 -4.55 -9.92
CA LYS A 4 -1.20 -4.03 -10.92
C LYS A 4 -0.24 -3.01 -10.33
N PHE A 5 -0.68 -2.30 -9.30
CA PHE A 5 0.10 -1.29 -8.60
C PHE A 5 0.26 -1.72 -7.16
N PHE A 6 1.48 -1.61 -6.65
CA PHE A 6 1.84 -2.13 -5.35
C PHE A 6 2.88 -1.20 -4.71
N SER A 7 2.65 -0.79 -3.48
CA SER A 7 3.60 0.00 -2.71
C SER A 7 3.43 -0.26 -1.23
N GLN A 8 4.52 -0.23 -0.48
CA GLN A 8 4.50 -0.39 0.97
C GLN A 8 5.53 0.53 1.62
N SER A 9 5.31 0.85 2.89
CA SER A 9 6.29 1.54 3.74
C SER A 9 6.32 0.87 5.10
N GLY A 10 7.52 0.76 5.67
CA GLY A 10 7.74 0.36 7.07
C GLY A 10 8.22 1.52 7.95
N GLU A 11 8.22 2.75 7.42
CA GLU A 11 8.65 3.92 8.18
C GLU A 11 7.60 4.31 9.23
N PRO A 12 8.03 4.68 10.46
CA PRO A 12 7.12 5.21 11.45
C PRO A 12 6.40 6.46 10.96
N MET A 13 5.08 6.41 10.91
CA MET A 13 4.23 7.50 10.44
C MET A 13 3.09 7.78 11.42
N THR A 14 2.84 9.07 11.66
CA THR A 14 1.60 9.51 12.31
C THR A 14 0.38 9.15 11.44
N PRO A 15 -0.84 9.15 12.02
CA PRO A 15 -2.05 8.89 11.25
C PRO A 15 -2.22 9.84 10.04
N ASP A 16 -1.85 11.11 10.18
CA ASP A 16 -1.94 12.09 9.10
C ASP A 16 -0.90 11.83 8.00
N GLN A 17 0.35 11.54 8.37
CA GLN A 17 1.40 11.16 7.42
C GLN A 17 1.01 9.90 6.63
N ARG A 18 0.40 8.92 7.31
CA ARG A 18 -0.09 7.68 6.68
C ARG A 18 -1.23 7.95 5.70
N ARG A 19 -2.15 8.86 6.05
CA ARG A 19 -3.24 9.29 5.17
C ARG A 19 -2.69 9.99 3.93
N GLU A 20 -1.74 10.89 4.10
CA GLU A 20 -1.08 11.60 2.99
C GLU A 20 -0.30 10.64 2.09
N TRP A 21 0.46 9.70 2.68
CA TRP A 21 1.15 8.63 1.95
C TRP A 21 0.16 7.81 1.12
N GLY A 22 -0.94 7.34 1.73
CA GLY A 22 -1.96 6.55 1.04
C GLY A 22 -2.62 7.32 -0.10
N ARG A 23 -2.91 8.62 0.09
CA ARG A 23 -3.44 9.48 -0.97
C ARG A 23 -2.47 9.61 -2.13
N LYS A 24 -1.19 9.87 -1.86
CA LYS A 24 -0.15 9.98 -2.89
C LYS A 24 -0.03 8.71 -3.73
N ARG A 25 -0.01 7.54 -3.07
CA ARG A 25 0.04 6.23 -3.77
C ARG A 25 -1.20 5.96 -4.62
N VAL A 26 -2.37 6.35 -4.13
CA VAL A 26 -3.63 6.27 -4.90
C VAL A 26 -3.58 7.17 -6.12
N ASP A 27 -3.12 8.40 -5.98
CA ASP A 27 -3.04 9.37 -7.10
C ASP A 27 -2.04 8.90 -8.17
N GLU A 28 -0.88 8.37 -7.77
CA GLU A 28 0.11 7.76 -8.68
C GLU A 28 -0.48 6.56 -9.43
N ALA A 29 -1.11 5.61 -8.72
CA ALA A 29 -1.71 4.44 -9.36
C ALA A 29 -2.90 4.80 -10.27
N ARG A 30 -3.65 5.86 -9.95
CA ARG A 30 -4.73 6.36 -10.83
C ARG A 30 -4.19 6.95 -12.12
N ALA A 31 -3.08 7.68 -12.07
CA ALA A 31 -2.41 8.19 -13.26
C ALA A 31 -1.97 7.05 -14.20
N GLU A 32 -1.71 5.86 -13.64
CA GLU A 32 -1.36 4.65 -14.40
C GLU A 32 -2.56 3.75 -14.73
N GLY A 33 -3.78 4.15 -14.38
CA GLY A 33 -5.02 3.49 -14.80
C GLY A 33 -5.65 2.56 -13.76
N ALA A 34 -5.20 2.56 -12.51
CA ALA A 34 -5.92 1.88 -11.43
C ALA A 34 -7.23 2.62 -11.09
N THR A 35 -8.31 1.86 -10.92
CA THR A 35 -9.64 2.40 -10.59
C THR A 35 -10.13 1.91 -9.23
N PHE A 36 -9.53 0.85 -8.69
CA PHE A 36 -9.83 0.30 -7.38
C PHE A 36 -8.55 0.19 -6.55
N HIS A 37 -8.65 0.48 -5.25
CA HIS A 37 -7.49 0.49 -4.35
C HIS A 37 -7.84 -0.10 -2.99
N ARG A 38 -6.88 -0.73 -2.34
CA ARG A 38 -6.92 -1.17 -0.95
C ARG A 38 -5.72 -0.56 -0.22
N LEU A 39 -5.99 0.12 0.89
CA LEU A 39 -4.97 0.56 1.84
C LEU A 39 -5.09 -0.30 3.09
N SER A 40 -3.99 -0.91 3.51
CA SER A 40 -3.94 -1.81 4.67
C SER A 40 -2.82 -1.41 5.63
N VAL A 41 -3.01 -1.71 6.90
CA VAL A 41 -1.98 -1.66 7.95
C VAL A 41 -1.75 -3.09 8.43
N HIS A 42 -0.50 -3.48 8.62
CA HIS A 42 -0.19 -4.81 9.13
C HIS A 42 -0.71 -4.95 10.58
N PRO A 43 -1.35 -6.08 10.95
CA PRO A 43 -1.96 -6.24 12.27
C PRO A 43 -0.96 -6.12 13.43
N ASP A 44 0.24 -6.67 13.25
CA ASP A 44 1.28 -6.72 14.30
C ASP A 44 2.37 -5.66 14.14
N LEU A 45 2.42 -4.98 12.99
CA LEU A 45 3.46 -4.01 12.65
C LEU A 45 2.78 -2.70 12.22
N PRO A 46 2.42 -1.83 13.16
CA PRO A 46 1.57 -0.67 12.86
C PRO A 46 2.24 0.33 11.91
N ASP A 47 3.57 0.31 11.80
CA ASP A 47 4.34 1.14 10.85
C ASP A 47 4.41 0.52 9.45
N LEU A 48 4.08 -0.76 9.31
CA LEU A 48 4.00 -1.43 8.01
C LEU A 48 2.64 -1.17 7.37
N VAL A 49 2.65 -0.41 6.29
CA VAL A 49 1.46 -0.01 5.52
C VAL A 49 1.59 -0.47 4.07
N LEU A 50 0.46 -0.83 3.47
CA LEU A 50 0.38 -1.43 2.14
C LEU A 50 -0.69 -0.71 1.30
N HIS A 51 -0.33 -0.43 0.06
CA HIS A 51 -1.23 0.02 -0.99
C HIS A 51 -1.24 -0.99 -2.13
N GLU A 52 -2.43 -1.39 -2.53
CA GLU A 52 -2.68 -2.26 -3.67
C GLU A 52 -3.68 -1.60 -4.61
N GLY A 53 -3.39 -1.59 -5.90
CA GLY A 53 -4.22 -0.97 -6.94
C GLY A 53 -4.54 -1.93 -8.09
N TRP A 54 -5.79 -1.94 -8.54
CA TRP A 54 -6.28 -2.74 -9.65
C TRP A 54 -6.91 -1.85 -10.73
N ILE A 55 -6.76 -2.24 -12.00
CA ILE A 55 -7.39 -1.55 -13.16
C ILE A 55 -8.92 -1.71 -13.13
N ALA A 56 -9.43 -2.82 -12.58
CA ALA A 56 -10.84 -3.06 -12.33
C ALA A 56 -11.01 -3.68 -10.94
N LYS A 57 -12.14 -3.42 -10.29
CA LYS A 57 -12.45 -4.01 -8.97
C LYS A 57 -12.48 -5.54 -9.09
N PRO A 58 -11.65 -6.27 -8.33
CA PRO A 58 -11.71 -7.72 -8.31
C PRO A 58 -12.91 -8.21 -7.47
N GLU A 59 -13.46 -9.37 -7.81
CA GLU A 59 -14.48 -10.05 -6.98
C GLU A 59 -13.91 -10.47 -5.63
N ASP A 60 -12.68 -10.99 -5.66
CA ASP A 60 -11.86 -11.30 -4.48
C ASP A 60 -10.51 -10.60 -4.58
N GLN A 61 -10.18 -9.86 -3.52
CA GLN A 61 -8.92 -9.13 -3.37
C GLN A 61 -7.81 -10.01 -2.81
N GLY A 62 -8.14 -11.22 -2.33
CA GLY A 62 -7.20 -12.15 -1.71
C GLY A 62 -6.63 -11.62 -0.39
N GLU A 63 -5.62 -12.34 0.10
CA GLU A 63 -4.83 -11.92 1.26
C GLU A 63 -4.04 -10.64 0.97
N ARG A 64 -3.62 -9.96 2.05
CA ARG A 64 -2.81 -8.73 1.97
C ARG A 64 -1.37 -9.15 1.74
N ASP A 65 -0.81 -8.79 0.60
CA ASP A 65 0.53 -9.20 0.20
C ASP A 65 1.59 -8.28 0.84
N PHE A 66 1.73 -8.33 2.17
CA PHE A 66 2.78 -7.58 2.86
C PHE A 66 4.14 -8.23 2.62
N HIS A 67 5.11 -7.45 2.15
CA HIS A 67 6.51 -7.90 2.08
C HIS A 67 7.27 -7.24 3.21
N LEU A 68 8.04 -7.99 4.00
CA LEU A 68 8.95 -7.38 4.96
C LEU A 68 10.11 -6.76 4.19
N VAL A 69 10.13 -5.43 4.11
CA VAL A 69 11.33 -4.71 3.68
C VAL A 69 12.30 -4.69 4.85
N LEU A 70 13.46 -5.33 4.68
CA LEU A 70 14.60 -5.07 5.55
C LEU A 70 14.83 -3.56 5.52
N ALA A 71 14.68 -2.89 6.66
CA ALA A 71 15.16 -1.54 6.78
C ALA A 71 16.68 -1.64 6.59
N ASP A 72 17.20 -1.17 5.47
CA ASP A 72 18.65 -1.03 5.32
C ASP A 72 19.11 -0.17 6.50
N PRO A 73 20.01 -0.69 7.36
CA PRO A 73 20.52 0.11 8.45
C PRO A 73 21.22 1.31 7.82
N VAL A 74 20.75 2.52 8.15
CA VAL A 74 21.41 3.76 7.78
C VAL A 74 22.85 3.69 8.33
N THR A 75 23.82 3.45 7.45
CA THR A 75 25.26 3.53 7.73
C THR A 75 25.73 4.97 7.71
#